data_AF-A0A915MNZ4-F1
#
_entry.id   AF-A0A915MNZ4-F1
#
_cell.length_a   1.000
_cell.length_b   1.000
_cell.length_c   1.000
_cell.angle_alpha   90.00
_cell.angle_beta   90.00
_cell.angle_gamma   90.00
#
_symmetry.space_group_name_H-M   'P 1'
#
loop_
_entity.id
_entity.type
_entity.pdbx_description
1 polymer ?
#
loop_
_entity_poly.entity_id
_entity_poly.type
_entity_poly.pdbx_seq_one_letter_code
_entity_poly.pdbx_strand_id
1 'polypeptide(L)'
;MYYIKKLIQTNIPGIYVKSIMLGNNVVEDVEKGFFSNMNEQINIVCEMLKKDENLLKGYNAIGFSQGGLFMRAIAQRCPYPPIRNLISVGGPQQGVFGLPHCSGSVAICDTIRHLLDYGAYEMFIQRTIVQAQFWHDPNKKEEYQRKNIFLTDLNCETVN
;
A
#
# COMPACT_ATOMS: atom_id res chain seq x y z
N MET A 1 -7.67 -0.93 13.36
CA MET A 1 -6.63 -1.99 13.47
C MET A 1 -6.46 -2.58 14.88
N TYR A 2 -6.71 -1.83 15.97
CA TYR A 2 -6.53 -2.31 17.36
C TYR A 2 -7.23 -3.65 17.66
N TYR A 3 -8.46 -3.83 17.15
CA TYR A 3 -9.21 -5.08 17.31
C TYR A 3 -8.48 -6.31 16.76
N ILE A 4 -7.97 -6.24 15.53
CA ILE A 4 -7.25 -7.36 14.89
C ILE A 4 -5.98 -7.71 15.67
N LYS A 5 -5.20 -6.70 16.09
CA LYS A 5 -4.02 -6.92 16.93
C LYS A 5 -4.38 -7.67 18.22
N LYS A 6 -5.42 -7.21 18.92
CA LYS A 6 -5.90 -7.85 20.16
C LYS A 6 -6.38 -9.28 19.92
N LEU A 7 -7.09 -9.51 18.81
CA LEU A 7 -7.58 -10.84 18.43
C LEU A 7 -6.43 -11.83 18.22
N ILE A 8 -5.39 -11.42 17.49
CA ILE A 8 -4.20 -12.26 17.25
C ILE A 8 -3.50 -12.58 18.58
N GLN A 9 -3.25 -11.57 19.41
CA GLN A 9 -2.56 -11.76 20.70
C GLN A 9 -3.35 -12.62 21.68
N THR A 10 -4.69 -12.60 21.61
CA THR A 10 -5.56 -13.43 22.46
C THR A 10 -5.50 -14.91 22.03
N ASN A 11 -5.41 -15.18 20.73
CA ASN A 11 -5.41 -16.55 20.20
C ASN A 11 -4.01 -17.16 20.09
N ILE A 12 -2.96 -16.35 20.14
CA ILE A 12 -1.56 -16.81 20.08
C ILE A 12 -0.77 -16.14 21.22
N PRO A 13 -0.77 -16.72 22.44
CA PRO A 13 -0.07 -16.16 23.57
C PRO A 13 1.43 -15.96 23.31
N GLY A 14 1.97 -14.82 23.73
CA GLY A 14 3.39 -14.48 23.57
C GLY A 14 3.80 -13.96 22.19
N ILE A 15 2.87 -13.87 21.21
CA ILE A 15 3.19 -13.33 19.89
C ILE A 15 3.46 -11.82 19.93
N TYR A 16 4.53 -11.39 19.26
CA TYR A 16 4.80 -9.99 18.98
C TYR A 16 3.99 -9.51 17.76
N VAL A 17 3.23 -8.42 17.91
CA VAL A 17 2.43 -7.83 16.82
C VAL A 17 2.77 -6.36 16.63
N LYS A 18 3.41 -6.05 15.50
CA LYS A 18 3.67 -4.70 15.01
C LYS A 18 2.56 -4.28 14.04
N SER A 19 1.74 -3.30 14.45
CA SER A 19 0.88 -2.56 13.52
C SER A 19 1.70 -1.40 12.97
N ILE A 20 1.89 -1.36 11.66
CA ILE A 20 2.64 -0.28 10.99
C ILE A 20 1.79 1.00 11.05
N MET A 21 2.45 2.11 11.34
CA MET A 21 1.88 3.46 11.37
C MET A 21 2.91 4.39 10.73
N LEU A 22 2.47 5.19 9.76
CA LEU A 22 3.29 6.14 9.03
C LEU A 22 2.97 7.56 9.49
N GLY A 23 3.96 8.30 9.98
CA GLY A 23 3.74 9.61 10.60
C GLY A 23 3.74 9.55 12.12
N ASN A 24 3.47 10.68 12.76
CA ASN A 24 3.64 10.86 14.21
C ASN A 24 2.38 10.51 15.00
N ASN A 25 1.23 10.44 14.34
CA ASN A 25 -0.07 10.19 14.96
C ASN A 25 -1.04 9.52 13.98
N VAL A 26 -2.22 9.12 14.49
CA VAL A 26 -3.25 8.42 13.71
C VAL A 26 -3.81 9.27 12.57
N VAL A 27 -3.88 10.59 12.73
CA VAL A 27 -4.41 11.48 11.69
C VAL A 27 -3.46 11.51 10.49
N GLU A 28 -2.17 11.74 10.74
CA GLU A 28 -1.14 11.69 9.69
C GLU A 28 -1.08 10.31 9.01
N ASP A 29 -1.25 9.22 9.76
CA ASP A 29 -1.26 7.85 9.21
C ASP A 29 -2.45 7.64 8.26
N VAL A 30 -3.63 8.13 8.63
CA VAL A 30 -4.82 8.09 7.78
C VAL A 30 -4.63 8.95 6.53
N GLU A 31 -4.12 10.18 6.67
CA GLU A 31 -3.85 11.06 5.54
C GLU A 31 -2.86 10.44 4.54
N LYS A 32 -1.78 9.84 5.05
CA LYS A 32 -0.80 9.12 4.20
C LYS A 32 -1.38 7.90 3.50
N GLY A 33 -2.51 7.36 3.96
CA GLY A 33 -3.26 6.34 3.23
C GLY A 33 -3.83 6.82 1.89
N PHE A 34 -3.98 8.14 1.71
CA PHE A 34 -4.53 8.78 0.51
C PHE A 34 -3.52 9.67 -0.21
N PHE A 35 -2.76 10.46 0.54
CA PHE A 35 -1.88 11.52 0.03
C PHE A 35 -0.41 11.22 0.34
N SER A 36 0.25 10.45 -0.53
CA SER A 36 1.65 10.08 -0.37
C SER A 36 2.21 9.38 -1.61
N ASN A 37 3.53 9.33 -1.70
CA ASN A 37 4.23 8.48 -2.66
C ASN A 37 4.42 7.07 -2.06
N MET A 38 3.86 6.05 -2.71
CA MET A 38 3.92 4.68 -2.23
C MET A 38 5.35 4.13 -2.24
N ASN A 39 6.19 4.50 -3.21
CA ASN A 39 7.59 4.06 -3.23
C ASN A 39 8.35 4.56 -1.98
N GLU A 40 8.10 5.79 -1.56
CA GLU A 40 8.67 6.36 -0.34
C GLU A 40 8.14 5.65 0.91
N GLN A 41 6.84 5.34 0.97
CA GLN A 41 6.28 4.57 2.08
C GLN A 41 6.92 3.19 2.21
N ILE A 42 7.11 2.48 1.09
CA ILE A 42 7.78 1.18 1.10
C ILE A 42 9.19 1.33 1.68
N ASN A 43 9.97 2.33 1.25
CA ASN A 43 11.32 2.57 1.78
C ASN A 43 11.31 2.83 3.30
N ILE A 44 10.40 3.68 3.77
CA ILE A 44 10.24 3.98 5.20
C ILE A 44 9.93 2.71 5.98
N VAL A 45 8.98 1.90 5.50
CA VAL A 45 8.58 0.66 6.17
C VAL A 45 9.72 -0.35 6.17
N CYS A 46 10.45 -0.52 5.05
CA CYS A 46 11.60 -1.42 5.00
C CYS A 46 12.64 -1.05 6.07
N GLU A 47 12.92 0.25 6.27
CA GLU A 47 13.85 0.70 7.32
C GLU A 47 13.28 0.52 8.74
N MET A 48 11.97 0.70 8.94
CA MET A 48 11.32 0.39 10.22
C MET A 48 11.45 -1.08 10.59
N LEU A 49 11.27 -1.98 9.61
CA LEU A 49 11.34 -3.43 9.82
C LEU A 49 12.77 -3.92 10.13
N LYS A 50 13.78 -3.34 9.47
CA LYS A 50 15.20 -3.63 9.75
C LYS A 50 15.65 -3.22 11.15
N LYS A 51 15.00 -2.20 11.73
CA LYS A 51 15.33 -1.69 13.08
C LYS A 51 14.59 -2.41 14.20
N ASP A 52 13.62 -3.28 13.88
CA ASP A 52 12.84 -4.02 14.88
C ASP A 52 13.49 -5.38 15.15
N GLU A 53 14.19 -5.50 16.26
CA GLU A 53 14.93 -6.72 16.67
C GLU A 53 14.04 -7.97 16.72
N ASN A 54 12.74 -7.80 17.02
CA ASN A 54 11.79 -8.92 17.10
C ASN A 54 11.45 -9.51 15.72
N LEU A 55 11.71 -8.77 14.64
CA LEU A 55 11.36 -9.17 13.27
C LEU A 55 12.57 -9.72 12.49
N LEU A 56 13.79 -9.55 13.00
CA LEU A 56 15.04 -9.88 12.28
C LEU A 56 15.14 -11.34 11.85
N LYS A 57 14.57 -12.27 12.63
CA LYS A 57 14.56 -13.71 12.32
C LYS A 57 13.45 -14.11 11.32
N GLY A 58 12.78 -13.12 10.74
CA GLY A 58 11.66 -13.25 9.82
C GLY A 58 10.30 -13.17 10.52
N TYR A 59 9.30 -12.75 9.76
CA TYR A 59 7.97 -12.42 10.27
C TYR A 59 6.86 -12.82 9.28
N ASN A 60 5.63 -12.92 9.76
CA ASN A 60 4.45 -13.03 8.91
C ASN A 60 3.87 -11.62 8.67
N ALA A 61 3.39 -11.37 7.47
CA ALA A 61 2.78 -10.10 7.07
C ALA A 61 1.29 -10.29 6.80
N ILE A 62 0.46 -9.36 7.28
CA ILE A 62 -0.98 -9.30 6.97
C ILE A 62 -1.28 -7.89 6.45
N GLY A 63 -1.79 -7.80 5.23
CA GLY A 63 -2.19 -6.55 4.60
C GLY A 63 -3.69 -6.54 4.32
N PHE A 64 -4.37 -5.45 4.68
CA PHE A 64 -5.81 -5.25 4.46
C PHE A 64 -6.03 -4.24 3.35
N SER A 65 -6.93 -4.52 2.41
CA SER A 65 -7.20 -3.65 1.26
C SER A 65 -5.89 -3.27 0.55
N GLN A 66 -5.64 -2.00 0.25
CA GLN A 66 -4.37 -1.54 -0.35
C GLN A 66 -3.11 -2.00 0.41
N GLY A 67 -3.21 -2.24 1.72
CA GLY A 67 -2.11 -2.78 2.53
C GLY A 67 -1.63 -4.16 2.07
N GLY A 68 -2.49 -4.96 1.44
CA GLY A 68 -2.09 -6.23 0.82
C GLY A 68 -1.15 -6.03 -0.37
N LEU A 69 -1.38 -5.00 -1.18
CA LEU A 69 -0.49 -4.60 -2.27
C LEU A 69 0.83 -4.05 -1.71
N PHE A 70 0.77 -3.25 -0.64
CA PHE A 70 1.97 -2.68 -0.01
C PHE A 70 2.87 -3.76 0.59
N MET A 71 2.30 -4.75 1.28
CA MET A 71 3.07 -5.86 1.84
C MET A 71 3.70 -6.72 0.74
N ARG A 72 3.05 -6.88 -0.41
CA ARG A 72 3.68 -7.52 -1.58
C ARG A 72 4.88 -6.71 -2.09
N ALA A 73 4.76 -5.38 -2.14
CA ALA A 73 5.87 -4.51 -2.52
C ALA A 73 7.05 -4.60 -1.54
N ILE A 74 6.79 -4.68 -0.24
CA ILE A 74 7.83 -4.93 0.78
C ILE A 74 8.53 -6.27 0.50
N ALA A 75 7.76 -7.35 0.25
CA ALA A 75 8.33 -8.66 -0.05
C ALA A 75 9.23 -8.66 -1.30
N GLN A 76 8.86 -7.91 -2.34
CA GLN A 76 9.63 -7.80 -3.58
C GLN A 76 10.87 -6.91 -3.44
N ARG A 77 10.79 -5.82 -2.67
CA ARG A 77 11.83 -4.75 -2.67
C ARG A 77 12.76 -4.78 -1.46
N CYS A 78 12.34 -5.32 -0.32
CA CYS A 78 13.19 -5.48 0.85
C CYS A 78 13.14 -6.92 1.39
N PRO A 79 14.02 -7.80 0.89
CA PRO A 79 14.01 -9.22 1.26
C PRO A 79 14.48 -9.49 2.70
N TYR A 80 14.98 -8.48 3.43
CA TYR A 80 15.45 -8.60 4.80
C TYR A 80 14.85 -7.51 5.72
N PRO A 81 14.26 -7.88 6.88
CA PRO A 81 14.05 -9.26 7.35
C PRO A 81 13.04 -10.04 6.48
N PRO A 82 13.13 -11.39 6.43
CA PRO A 82 12.34 -12.16 5.48
C PRO A 82 10.88 -12.29 5.90
N ILE A 83 9.96 -11.99 4.98
CA ILE A 83 8.55 -12.36 5.11
C ILE A 83 8.42 -13.87 4.91
N ARG A 84 7.86 -14.58 5.89
CA ARG A 84 7.63 -16.03 5.84
C ARG A 84 6.30 -16.37 5.17
N ASN A 85 5.24 -15.68 5.59
CA ASN A 85 3.90 -15.81 5.00
C ASN A 85 3.32 -14.41 4.78
N LEU A 86 2.69 -14.22 3.63
CA LEU A 86 1.94 -12.99 3.30
C LEU A 86 0.45 -13.31 3.18
N ILE A 87 -0.36 -12.71 4.03
CA ILE A 87 -1.83 -12.78 3.97
C ILE A 87 -2.36 -11.45 3.42
N SER A 88 -2.92 -11.48 2.22
CA SER A 88 -3.56 -10.33 1.59
C SER A 88 -5.08 -10.42 1.72
N VAL A 89 -5.67 -9.59 2.58
CA VAL A 89 -7.12 -9.53 2.80
C VAL A 89 -7.72 -8.46 1.89
N GLY A 90 -8.20 -8.87 0.72
CA GLY A 90 -8.88 -7.99 -0.24
C GLY A 90 -7.97 -6.96 -0.94
N GLY A 91 -6.69 -7.30 -1.16
CA GLY A 91 -5.73 -6.38 -1.77
C GLY A 91 -5.87 -6.24 -3.29
N PRO A 92 -5.78 -5.02 -3.86
CA PRO A 92 -5.91 -4.78 -5.29
C PRO A 92 -4.60 -5.13 -6.03
N GLN A 93 -4.26 -6.41 -6.12
CA GLN A 93 -2.95 -6.84 -6.64
C GLN A 93 -2.74 -6.51 -8.13
N GLN A 94 -3.82 -6.40 -8.89
CA GLN A 94 -3.83 -5.94 -10.29
C GLN A 94 -4.33 -4.49 -10.44
N GLY A 95 -4.33 -3.72 -9.36
CA GLY A 95 -4.87 -2.37 -9.34
C GLY A 95 -6.40 -2.33 -9.35
N VAL A 96 -6.93 -1.16 -9.64
CA VAL A 96 -8.38 -0.90 -9.75
C VAL A 96 -8.70 -0.07 -10.98
N PHE A 97 -9.92 -0.24 -11.49
CA PHE A 97 -10.51 0.58 -12.55
C PHE A 97 -11.95 0.93 -12.18
N GLY A 98 -12.09 1.71 -11.11
CA GLY A 98 -13.38 2.14 -10.57
C GLY A 98 -13.34 2.27 -9.04
N LEU A 99 -14.06 3.26 -8.52
CA LEU A 99 -14.22 3.50 -7.09
C LEU A 99 -15.70 3.37 -6.71
N PRO A 100 -16.21 2.16 -6.46
CA PRO A 100 -17.63 1.98 -6.16
C PRO A 100 -18.01 2.59 -4.81
N HIS A 101 -17.21 2.39 -3.75
CA HIS A 101 -17.44 2.96 -2.43
C HIS A 101 -16.11 3.13 -1.69
N CYS A 102 -15.60 4.37 -1.62
CA CYS A 102 -14.38 4.69 -0.90
C CYS A 102 -14.68 4.86 0.60
N SER A 103 -13.85 4.26 1.46
CA SER A 103 -14.05 4.21 2.91
C SER A 103 -13.60 5.47 3.67
N GLY A 104 -13.21 6.52 2.94
CA GLY A 104 -12.82 7.83 3.48
C GLY A 104 -14.03 8.73 3.72
N SER A 105 -13.77 10.00 4.08
CA SER A 105 -14.84 11.00 4.05
C SER A 105 -15.33 11.22 2.62
N VAL A 106 -16.61 11.53 2.45
CA VAL A 106 -17.22 11.77 1.12
C VAL A 106 -16.38 12.76 0.31
N ALA A 107 -15.93 13.85 0.95
CA ALA A 107 -15.10 14.86 0.30
C ALA A 107 -13.74 14.33 -0.22
N ILE A 108 -13.05 13.47 0.55
CA ILE A 108 -11.77 12.86 0.12
C ILE A 108 -12.03 11.93 -1.06
N CYS A 109 -13.09 11.13 -0.98
CA CYS A 109 -13.44 10.17 -2.02
C CYS A 109 -13.82 10.86 -3.34
N ASP A 110 -14.62 11.92 -3.29
CA ASP A 110 -14.98 12.71 -4.47
C ASP A 110 -13.77 13.42 -5.07
N THR A 111 -12.89 13.98 -4.22
CA THR A 111 -11.64 14.60 -4.68
C THR A 111 -10.76 13.61 -5.43
N ILE A 112 -10.56 12.40 -4.89
CA ILE A 112 -9.75 11.36 -5.54
C ILE A 112 -10.39 10.94 -6.86
N ARG A 113 -11.72 10.75 -6.88
CA ARG A 113 -12.45 10.42 -8.10
C ARG A 113 -12.22 11.49 -9.18
N HIS A 114 -12.39 12.76 -8.85
CA HIS A 114 -12.16 13.85 -9.79
C HIS A 114 -10.71 13.92 -10.29
N LEU A 115 -9.73 13.69 -9.42
CA LEU A 115 -8.32 13.66 -9.82
C LEU A 115 -8.01 12.49 -10.77
N LEU A 116 -8.59 11.31 -10.51
CA LEU A 116 -8.42 10.15 -11.38
C LEU A 116 -9.09 10.37 -12.74
N ASP A 117 -10.29 10.96 -12.76
CA ASP A 117 -11.03 11.33 -13.98
C ASP A 117 -10.29 12.42 -14.79
N TYR A 118 -9.66 13.38 -14.11
CA TYR A 118 -8.90 14.47 -14.73
C TYR A 118 -7.59 13.97 -15.37
N GLY A 119 -6.92 13.01 -14.74
CA GLY A 119 -5.69 12.44 -15.27
C GLY A 119 -4.92 11.62 -14.25
N ALA A 120 -5.38 10.40 -13.97
CA ALA A 120 -4.70 9.48 -13.05
C ALA A 120 -3.20 9.32 -13.32
N TYR A 121 -2.77 9.42 -14.59
CA TYR A 121 -1.39 9.23 -15.02
C TYR A 121 -0.56 10.52 -15.13
N GLU A 122 -1.10 11.67 -14.73
CA GLU A 122 -0.30 12.89 -14.61
C GLU A 122 0.75 12.76 -13.51
N MET A 123 1.97 13.21 -13.78
CA MET A 123 3.13 12.95 -12.90
C MET A 123 2.91 13.48 -11.47
N PHE A 124 2.30 14.65 -11.34
CA PHE A 124 1.97 15.22 -10.03
C PHE A 124 0.97 14.35 -9.25
N ILE A 125 -0.05 13.82 -9.94
CA ILE A 125 -1.07 12.96 -9.35
C ILE A 125 -0.47 11.61 -8.98
N GLN A 126 0.33 11.00 -9.86
CA GLN A 126 1.09 9.77 -9.58
C GLN A 126 2.00 9.90 -8.36
N ARG A 127 2.60 11.07 -8.11
CA ARG A 127 3.50 11.26 -6.96
C ARG A 127 2.80 11.59 -5.65
N THR A 128 1.56 12.08 -5.72
CA THR A 128 0.85 12.63 -4.55
C THR A 128 -0.32 11.76 -4.11
N ILE A 129 -1.00 11.07 -5.03
CA ILE A 129 -2.21 10.30 -4.74
C ILE A 129 -1.88 8.81 -4.74
N VAL A 130 -2.15 8.16 -3.61
CA VAL A 130 -1.90 6.73 -3.41
C VAL A 130 -2.72 5.88 -4.37
N GLN A 131 -4.00 6.19 -4.56
CA GLN A 131 -4.91 5.43 -5.40
C GLN A 131 -4.54 5.52 -6.89
N ALA A 132 -3.92 6.61 -7.33
CA ALA A 132 -3.45 6.77 -8.70
C ALA A 132 -2.29 5.80 -9.02
N GLN A 133 -1.44 5.51 -8.03
CA GLN A 133 -0.26 4.66 -8.21
C GLN A 133 -0.61 3.18 -8.42
N PHE A 134 -1.85 2.76 -8.14
CA PHE A 134 -2.38 1.46 -8.54
C PHE A 134 -3.66 1.56 -9.38
N TRP A 135 -3.89 2.71 -10.03
CA TRP A 135 -4.91 2.84 -11.05
C TRP A 135 -4.48 2.11 -12.32
N HIS A 136 -5.32 1.19 -12.78
CA HIS A 136 -5.05 0.33 -13.92
C HIS A 136 -6.19 0.45 -14.94
N ASP A 137 -6.08 1.39 -15.87
CA ASP A 137 -7.05 1.58 -16.94
C ASP A 137 -6.83 0.55 -18.06
N PRO A 138 -7.74 -0.43 -18.23
CA PRO A 138 -7.60 -1.45 -19.26
C PRO A 138 -7.75 -0.89 -20.68
N ASN A 139 -8.36 0.30 -20.84
CA ASN A 139 -8.55 0.93 -22.15
C ASN A 139 -7.34 1.78 -22.57
N LYS A 140 -6.42 2.08 -21.65
CA LYS A 140 -5.24 2.93 -21.88
C LYS A 140 -3.95 2.22 -21.46
N LYS A 141 -3.78 0.98 -21.91
CA LYS A 141 -2.65 0.12 -21.53
C LYS A 141 -1.27 0.77 -21.73
N GLU A 142 -1.03 1.42 -22.87
CA GLU A 142 0.27 2.05 -23.14
C GLU A 142 0.57 3.21 -22.18
N GLU A 143 -0.45 4.03 -21.87
CA GLU A 143 -0.30 5.14 -20.93
C GLU A 143 -0.03 4.61 -19.52
N TYR A 144 -0.77 3.59 -19.10
CA TYR A 144 -0.56 2.87 -17.85
C TYR A 144 0.89 2.36 -17.74
N GLN A 145 1.35 1.57 -18.73
CA GLN A 145 2.68 0.97 -18.73
C GLN A 145 3.81 2.01 -18.70
N ARG A 146 3.63 3.17 -19.34
CA ARG A 146 4.65 4.23 -19.41
C ARG A 146 4.65 5.19 -18.22
N LYS A 147 3.48 5.47 -17.63
CA LYS A 147 3.34 6.57 -16.67
C LYS A 147 3.05 6.13 -15.23
N ASN A 148 2.53 4.93 -15.01
CA ASN A 148 2.31 4.44 -13.65
C ASN A 148 3.67 4.23 -12.96
N ILE A 149 3.84 4.77 -11.75
CA ILE A 149 5.14 4.80 -11.06
C ILE A 149 5.33 3.69 -10.03
N PHE A 150 4.36 2.78 -9.89
CA PHE A 150 4.38 1.78 -8.82
C PHE A 150 3.91 0.39 -9.27
N LEU A 151 2.66 0.27 -9.72
CA LEU A 151 2.03 -1.02 -10.00
C LEU A 151 2.68 -1.72 -11.20
N THR A 152 3.07 -0.97 -12.23
CA THR A 152 3.77 -1.50 -13.42
C THR A 152 5.12 -2.10 -13.06
N ASP A 153 5.94 -1.38 -12.27
CA ASP A 153 7.20 -1.90 -11.74
C ASP A 153 6.96 -3.18 -10.91
N LEU A 154 5.99 -3.11 -10.01
CA LEU A 154 5.69 -4.22 -9.12
C LEU A 154 5.14 -5.46 -9.85
N ASN A 155 4.50 -5.28 -11.00
CA ASN A 155 3.95 -6.34 -11.84
C ASN A 155 4.86 -6.74 -13.02
N CYS A 156 6.08 -6.18 -13.12
CA CYS A 156 7.00 -6.44 -14.23
C CYS A 156 6.42 -6.05 -15.61
N GLU A 157 5.69 -4.94 -15.68
CA GLU A 157 5.01 -4.45 -16.89
C GLU A 157 5.61 -3.14 -17.43
N THR A 158 6.73 -2.68 -16.87
CA THR A 158 7.45 -1.51 -17.35
C THR A 158 7.97 -1.75 -18.77
N VAL A 159 7.78 -0.75 -19.62
CA VAL A 159 8.31 -0.72 -20.99
C VAL A 159 9.49 0.26 -21.03
N ASN A 160 10.61 -0.19 -21.61
CA ASN A 160 11.82 0.62 -21.81
C ASN A 160 11.60 1.76 -22.81
#